data_AF-X0V7C5-F1
#
_entry.id   AF-X0V7C5-F1
#
_cell.length_a   1.000
_cell.length_b   1.000
_cell.length_c   1.000
_cell.angle_alpha   90.00
_cell.angle_beta   90.00
_cell.angle_gamma   90.00
#
_symmetry.space_group_name_H-M   'P 1'
#
loop_
_entity.id
_entity.type
_entity.pdbx_description
1 polymer ?
#
loop_
_entity_poly.entity_id
_entity_poly.type
_entity_poly.pdbx_seq_one_letter_code
_entity_poly.pdbx_strand_id
1 'polypeptide(L)'
;MIGGVIVSHGKLAEELLNALTIILGEAVNIEAISIGWYDDVEESKKKISKSLNSVEQKNGVVIFTDMFGGTASNLSFSFLRDNQVEIITGVNLPML
;
A
#
# COMPACT_ATOMS: atom_id res chain seq x y z
N MET A 1 -1.27 5.32 15.80
CA MET A 1 -1.40 4.04 15.08
C MET A 1 -0.33 3.99 14.00
N ILE A 2 -0.05 2.84 13.42
CA ILE A 2 0.78 2.73 12.21
C ILE A 2 -0.17 2.87 11.00
N GLY A 3 0.24 3.60 9.96
CA GLY A 3 -0.52 3.68 8.70
C GLY A 3 -0.28 2.47 7.80
N GLY A 4 -1.27 2.13 6.98
CA GLY A 4 -1.15 1.07 5.98
C GLY A 4 -1.37 1.62 4.57
N VAL A 5 -0.55 1.22 3.61
CA VAL A 5 -0.85 1.42 2.18
C VAL A 5 -0.67 0.08 1.47
N ILE A 6 -1.73 -0.45 0.87
CA ILE A 6 -1.67 -1.66 0.04
C ILE A 6 -1.43 -1.23 -1.40
N VAL A 7 -0.36 -1.69 -2.02
CA VAL A 7 0.01 -1.38 -3.41
C VAL A 7 0.13 -2.67 -4.21
N SER A 8 -0.67 -2.84 -5.26
CA SER A 8 -0.68 -4.07 -6.06
C SER A 8 -0.96 -3.82 -7.53
N HIS A 9 -0.74 -4.82 -8.37
CA HIS A 9 -1.22 -4.80 -9.75
C HIS A 9 -2.74 -4.97 -9.83
N GLY A 10 -3.35 -4.30 -10.81
CA GLY A 10 -4.80 -4.36 -11.01
C GLY A 10 -5.56 -3.96 -9.74
N LYS A 11 -6.70 -4.61 -9.48
CA LYS A 11 -7.60 -4.27 -8.37
C LYS A 11 -7.33 -5.03 -7.06
N LEU A 12 -6.23 -5.78 -6.96
CA LEU A 12 -5.99 -6.67 -5.82
C LEU A 12 -5.98 -5.92 -4.47
N ALA A 13 -5.33 -4.76 -4.39
CA ALA A 13 -5.25 -3.93 -3.20
C ALA A 13 -6.63 -3.41 -2.79
N GLU A 14 -7.42 -2.94 -3.75
CA GLU A 14 -8.79 -2.47 -3.51
C GLU A 14 -9.66 -3.59 -2.95
N GLU A 15 -9.59 -4.79 -3.55
CA GLU A 15 -10.40 -5.91 -3.09
C GLU A 15 -9.95 -6.48 -1.74
N LEU A 16 -8.64 -6.45 -1.44
CA LEU A 16 -8.15 -6.78 -0.10
C LEU A 16 -8.68 -5.81 0.96
N LEU A 17 -8.64 -4.50 0.68
CA LEU A 17 -9.18 -3.49 1.58
C LEU A 17 -10.70 -3.60 1.74
N ASN A 18 -11.43 -3.88 0.64
CA ASN A 18 -12.87 -4.13 0.68
C ASN A 18 -13.19 -5.34 1.57
N ALA A 19 -12.47 -6.46 1.40
CA ALA A 19 -12.66 -7.66 2.20
C ALA A 19 -12.36 -7.40 3.69
N LEU A 20 -11.25 -6.70 3.99
CA LEU A 20 -10.89 -6.30 5.35
C LEU A 20 -11.99 -5.43 5.99
N THR A 21 -12.48 -4.44 5.25
CA THR A 21 -13.54 -3.53 5.71
C THR A 21 -14.85 -4.29 6.00
N ILE A 22 -15.22 -5.25 5.16
CA ILE A 22 -16.41 -6.08 5.39
C ILE A 22 -16.26 -6.92 6.67
N ILE A 23 -15.06 -7.47 6.93
CA ILE A 23 -14.80 -8.31 8.09
C ILE A 23 -14.78 -7.49 9.40
N LEU A 24 -14.15 -6.32 9.38
CA LEU A 24 -13.96 -5.48 10.56
C LEU A 24 -15.06 -4.42 10.77
N GLY A 25 -15.90 -4.18 9.76
CA GLY A 25 -16.87 -3.09 9.71
C GLY A 25 -16.27 -1.75 9.27
N GLU A 26 -15.03 -1.45 9.68
CA GLU A 26 -14.26 -0.28 9.25
C GLU A 26 -12.77 -0.62 9.20
N ALA A 27 -12.07 -0.18 8.15
CA ALA A 27 -10.63 -0.29 8.02
C ALA A 27 -10.01 1.12 8.13
N VAL A 28 -9.65 1.52 9.35
CA VAL A 28 -9.16 2.88 9.64
C VAL A 28 -7.68 3.02 9.31
N ASN A 29 -7.28 4.15 8.71
CA ASN A 29 -5.88 4.52 8.47
C ASN A 29 -5.13 3.54 7.54
N ILE A 30 -5.86 2.92 6.62
CA ILE A 30 -5.30 2.09 5.56
C ILE A 30 -5.90 2.51 4.21
N GLU A 31 -5.05 2.61 3.20
CA GLU A 31 -5.46 2.94 1.83
C GLU A 31 -4.99 1.88 0.83
N ALA A 32 -5.67 1.79 -0.31
CA ALA A 32 -5.35 0.87 -1.39
C ALA A 32 -5.01 1.64 -2.66
N ILE A 33 -3.92 1.25 -3.32
CA ILE A 33 -3.43 1.82 -4.57
C ILE A 33 -3.27 0.71 -5.60
N SER A 34 -4.06 0.82 -6.66
CA SER A 34 -3.98 -0.04 -7.85
C SER A 34 -2.95 0.51 -8.83
N ILE A 35 -2.02 -0.34 -9.25
CA ILE A 35 -1.06 -0.07 -10.32
C ILE A 35 -1.58 -0.71 -11.61
N GLY A 36 -1.91 0.12 -12.59
CA GLY A 36 -2.33 -0.33 -13.91
C GLY A 36 -1.17 -0.91 -14.74
N TRP A 37 -1.51 -1.75 -15.72
CA TRP A 37 -0.54 -2.43 -16.60
C TRP A 37 0.26 -1.48 -17.50
N TYR A 38 -0.29 -0.30 -17.78
CA TYR A 38 0.29 0.71 -18.65
C TYR A 38 0.39 2.07 -17.95
N ASP A 39 0.31 2.08 -16.62
CA ASP A 39 0.38 3.32 -15.86
C ASP A 39 1.76 3.95 -16.03
N ASP A 40 1.77 5.28 -16.12
CA ASP A 40 3.01 6.03 -16.05
C ASP A 40 3.62 5.92 -14.65
N VAL A 41 4.90 5.59 -14.61
CA VAL A 41 5.66 5.36 -13.37
C VAL A 41 5.60 6.58 -12.43
N GLU A 42 5.70 7.79 -12.96
CA GLU A 42 5.69 9.00 -12.14
C GLU A 42 4.29 9.31 -11.62
N GLU A 43 3.24 9.02 -12.39
CA GLU A 43 1.87 9.11 -11.90
C GLU A 43 1.62 8.11 -10.75
N SER A 44 2.04 6.86 -10.90
CA SER A 44 1.92 5.84 -9.86
C SER A 44 2.68 6.24 -8.58
N LYS A 45 3.91 6.77 -8.70
CA LYS A 45 4.65 7.30 -7.54
C LYS A 45 3.91 8.43 -6.85
N LYS A 46 3.31 9.36 -7.60
CA LYS A 46 2.51 10.45 -7.02
C LYS A 46 1.30 9.92 -6.25
N LYS A 47 0.62 8.90 -6.77
CA LYS A 47 -0.50 8.23 -6.06
C LYS A 47 -0.02 7.63 -4.74
N ILE A 48 1.06 6.86 -4.77
CA ILE A 48 1.65 6.25 -3.56
C ILE A 48 2.08 7.33 -2.57
N SER A 49 2.81 8.35 -3.01
CA SER A 49 3.27 9.46 -2.17
C SER A 49 2.11 10.20 -1.49
N LYS A 50 1.02 10.45 -2.23
CA LYS A 50 -0.18 11.09 -1.66
C LYS A 50 -0.84 10.23 -0.60
N SER A 51 -0.94 8.92 -0.84
CA SER A 51 -1.52 7.95 0.08
C SER A 51 -0.68 7.77 1.35
N LEU A 52 0.65 7.75 1.21
CA LEU A 52 1.56 7.75 2.37
C LEU A 52 1.30 8.98 3.25
N ASN A 53 1.21 10.16 2.67
CA ASN A 53 0.97 11.39 3.42
C ASN A 53 -0.42 11.44 4.10
N SER A 54 -1.44 10.75 3.57
CA SER A 54 -2.77 10.73 4.19
C SER A 54 -2.86 9.78 5.37
N VAL A 55 -2.08 8.69 5.37
CA VAL A 55 -2.09 7.67 6.46
C VAL A 55 -0.92 7.83 7.45
N GLU A 56 0.05 8.69 7.16
CA GLU A 56 1.25 8.91 7.99
C GLU A 56 0.87 9.44 9.37
N GLN A 57 1.36 8.75 10.40
CA GLN A 57 1.18 9.11 11.81
C GLN A 57 2.53 9.02 12.55
N LYS A 58 2.53 9.35 13.85
CA LYS A 58 3.74 9.33 14.70
C LYS A 58 4.54 8.01 14.67
N ASN A 59 3.89 6.88 14.39
CA ASN A 59 4.52 5.55 14.43
C ASN A 59 4.93 5.04 13.03
N GLY A 60 4.87 5.88 12.00
CA GLY A 60 5.24 5.52 10.63
C GLY A 60 4.14 4.81 9.85
N VAL A 61 4.53 4.27 8.68
CA VAL A 61 3.66 3.64 7.69
C VAL A 61 4.27 2.32 7.21
N VAL A 62 3.44 1.31 6.97
CA VAL A 62 3.84 0.08 6.29
C VAL A 62 3.19 0.04 4.91
N ILE A 63 4.01 -0.15 3.88
CA ILE A 63 3.54 -0.44 2.53
C ILE A 63 3.46 -1.96 2.36
N PHE A 64 2.27 -2.46 2.06
CA PHE A 64 2.03 -3.86 1.73
C PHE A 64 2.01 -4.03 0.22
N THR A 65 2.78 -4.96 -0.32
CA THR A 65 2.79 -5.24 -1.76
C THR A 65 2.43 -6.67 -2.09
N ASP A 66 1.92 -6.88 -3.29
CA ASP A 66 1.47 -8.20 -3.77
C ASP A 66 2.63 -9.19 -3.96
N MET A 67 3.67 -8.81 -4.70
CA MET A 67 4.73 -9.71 -5.11
C MET A 67 6.07 -9.00 -5.15
N PHE A 68 7.07 -9.59 -4.50
CA PHE A 68 8.45 -9.11 -4.57
C PHE A 68 8.96 -9.08 -6.02
N GLY A 69 9.64 -7.99 -6.40
CA GLY A 69 10.20 -7.80 -7.74
C GLY A 69 9.20 -7.32 -8.81
N GLY A 70 7.91 -7.20 -8.49
CA GLY A 70 6.91 -6.59 -9.37
C GLY A 70 6.99 -5.06 -9.43
N THR A 71 6.33 -4.43 -10.40
CA THR A 71 6.31 -2.97 -10.57
C THR A 71 5.81 -2.27 -9.31
N ALA A 72 4.71 -2.76 -8.72
CA ALA A 72 4.19 -2.26 -7.44
C ALA A 72 5.27 -2.23 -6.34
N SER A 73 5.99 -3.34 -6.13
CA SER A 73 7.09 -3.42 -5.16
C SER A 73 8.26 -2.49 -5.50
N ASN A 74 8.68 -2.42 -6.76
CA ASN A 74 9.80 -1.58 -7.18
C ASN A 74 9.51 -0.08 -7.01
N LEU A 75 8.28 0.35 -7.28
CA LEU A 75 7.85 1.73 -7.02
C LEU A 75 7.83 2.03 -5.51
N SER A 76 7.28 1.11 -4.72
CA SER A 76 7.23 1.24 -3.26
C SER A 76 8.62 1.37 -2.63
N PHE A 77 9.64 0.66 -3.13
CA PHE A 77 11.01 0.76 -2.61
C PHE A 77 11.59 2.18 -2.67
N SER A 78 11.15 3.03 -3.60
CA SER A 78 11.61 4.42 -3.66
C SER A 78 11.15 5.28 -2.47
N PHE A 79 10.21 4.78 -1.67
CA PHE A 79 9.67 5.44 -0.48
C PHE A 79 10.19 4.87 0.85
N LEU A 80 11.04 3.83 0.81
CA LEU A 80 11.63 3.25 2.01
C LEU A 80 12.41 4.32 2.78
N ARG A 81 12.11 4.47 4.07
CA ARG A 81 12.73 5.47 4.95
C ARG A 81 12.88 4.87 6.33
N ASP A 82 14.11 4.77 6.82
CA ASP A 82 14.44 4.18 8.12
C ASP A 82 13.55 4.77 9.23
N ASN A 83 12.91 3.88 9.99
CA ASN A 83 12.01 4.22 11.11
C ASN A 83 10.78 5.07 10.73
N GLN A 84 10.44 5.18 9.44
CA GLN A 84 9.28 5.95 8.97
C GLN A 84 8.40 5.16 8.00
N VAL A 85 9.00 4.47 7.04
CA VAL A 85 8.28 3.70 6.02
C VAL A 85 8.96 2.35 5.87
N GLU A 86 8.22 1.29 6.20
CA GLU A 86 8.64 -0.10 6.02
C GLU A 86 7.83 -0.77 4.90
N ILE A 87 8.36 -1.84 4.31
CA ILE A 87 7.72 -2.52 3.17
C ILE A 87 7.64 -4.02 3.43
N ILE A 88 6.44 -4.58 3.29
CA ILE A 88 6.18 -6.02 3.40
C ILE A 88 5.57 -6.51 2.08
N THR A 89 6.20 -7.51 1.47
CA THR A 89 5.71 -8.10 0.21
C THR A 89 4.95 -9.39 0.46
N GLY A 90 4.09 -9.80 -0.48
CA GLY A 90 3.31 -11.04 -0.35
C GLY A 90 2.02 -10.86 0.45
N VAL A 91 1.43 -9.66 0.39
CA VAL A 91 0.26 -9.29 1.20
C VAL A 91 -0.87 -10.31 1.06
N ASN A 92 -1.49 -10.65 2.18
CA ASN A 92 -2.68 -11.48 2.26
C ASN A 92 -3.60 -10.95 3.35
N LEU A 93 -4.83 -11.44 3.38
CA LEU A 93 -5.85 -10.94 4.30
C LEU A 93 -5.52 -11.19 5.79
N PRO A 94 -4.99 -12.36 6.23
CA PRO A 94 -4.59 -12.55 7.63
C PRO A 94 -3.47 -11.64 8.15
N MET A 95 -2.65 -11.06 7.27
CA MET A 95 -1.61 -10.11 7.67
C MET A 95 -2.13 -8.69 7.85
N LEU A 96 -3.25 -8.36 7.20
CA LEU A 96 -3.91 -7.05 7.23
C LEU A 96 -4.88 -6.97 8.42
#